data_AF-A0A286A7X5-F1
#
_entry.id   AF-A0A286A7X5-F1
#
_cell.length_a   1.000
_cell.length_b   1.000
_cell.length_c   1.000
_cell.angle_alpha   90.00
_cell.angle_beta   90.00
_cell.angle_gamma   90.00
#
_symmetry.space_group_name_H-M   'P 1'
#
loop_
_entity.id
_entity.type
_entity.pdbx_description
1 polymer ?
#
loop_
_entity_poly.entity_id
_entity_poly.type
_entity_poly.pdbx_seq_one_letter_code
_entity_poly.pdbx_strand_id
1 'polypeptide(L)'
;MALPEDKQFKTLVSSRKPFGFDTTFKGRAASKNAVLIYQNGGTSYVARSEITKNADVIDKWKVFIPPLGSGSDAFPHPILGKPFVGEPGSVSSETYLFIGPFKNEADAKNALTYISSQLFRLLVLLHKPSQHATQIVYTFVPIQDFSQSWTDEKLRKKYGITHEEWAFVEKMIRPMDLSSKGDD
;
A
#
# COMPACT_ATOMS: atom_id res chain seq x y z
N MET A 1 -17.89 -9.99 15.97
CA MET A 1 -18.21 -9.95 14.53
C MET A 1 -16.94 -9.59 13.78
N ALA A 2 -16.55 -10.40 12.79
CA ALA A 2 -15.44 -10.07 11.88
C ALA A 2 -16.00 -9.51 10.56
N LEU A 3 -15.25 -8.66 9.87
CA LEU A 3 -15.58 -8.20 8.52
C LEU A 3 -15.67 -9.42 7.58
N PRO A 4 -16.73 -9.55 6.75
CA PRO A 4 -16.79 -10.57 5.69
C PRO A 4 -15.54 -10.51 4.79
N GLU A 5 -15.03 -11.67 4.37
CA GLU A 5 -13.74 -11.77 3.68
C GLU A 5 -13.70 -10.93 2.38
N ASP A 6 -14.78 -10.92 1.61
CA ASP A 6 -14.95 -10.12 0.39
C ASP A 6 -14.90 -8.60 0.63
N LYS A 7 -15.08 -8.16 1.88
CA LYS A 7 -15.00 -6.76 2.29
C LYS A 7 -13.67 -6.39 2.94
N GLN A 8 -12.78 -7.34 3.16
CA GLN A 8 -11.48 -7.09 3.78
C GLN A 8 -10.49 -6.56 2.75
N PHE A 9 -9.82 -5.46 3.07
CA PHE A 9 -8.82 -4.84 2.20
C PHE A 9 -7.66 -5.78 1.90
N LYS A 10 -7.37 -6.74 2.79
CA LYS A 10 -6.45 -7.87 2.58
C LYS A 10 -6.60 -8.52 1.20
N THR A 11 -7.82 -8.66 0.67
CA THR A 11 -8.08 -9.31 -0.64
C THR A 11 -7.48 -8.54 -1.83
N LEU A 12 -7.20 -7.24 -1.66
CA LEU A 12 -6.55 -6.40 -2.66
C LEU A 12 -5.02 -6.40 -2.50
N VAL A 13 -4.48 -6.89 -1.39
CA VAL A 13 -3.05 -6.83 -1.08
C VAL A 13 -2.38 -8.12 -1.51
N SER A 14 -1.33 -8.01 -2.31
CA SER A 14 -0.52 -9.14 -2.71
C SER A 14 0.18 -9.85 -1.55
N SER A 15 0.47 -11.13 -1.73
CA SER A 15 1.41 -11.86 -0.89
C SER A 15 2.85 -11.38 -1.09
N ARG A 16 3.77 -11.79 -0.21
CA ARG A 16 5.22 -11.54 -0.36
C ARG A 16 5.75 -12.01 -1.72
N LYS A 17 6.82 -11.36 -2.20
CA LYS A 17 7.42 -11.56 -3.53
C LYS A 17 6.37 -11.45 -4.65
N PRO A 18 5.69 -10.30 -4.77
CA PRO A 18 4.51 -10.17 -5.63
C PRO A 18 4.76 -10.55 -7.09
N PHE A 19 5.96 -10.33 -7.62
CA PHE A 19 6.33 -10.64 -9.00
C PHE A 19 7.41 -11.72 -9.13
N GLY A 20 7.73 -12.40 -8.02
CA GLY A 20 8.71 -13.49 -8.00
C GLY A 20 10.15 -13.07 -7.66
N PHE A 21 10.41 -11.78 -7.46
CA PHE A 21 11.74 -11.27 -7.07
C PHE A 21 11.85 -11.07 -5.56
N ASP A 22 12.99 -11.40 -4.98
CA ASP A 22 13.34 -11.13 -3.58
C ASP A 22 13.96 -9.74 -3.41
N THR A 23 14.39 -9.40 -2.18
CA THR A 23 14.96 -8.08 -1.87
C THR A 23 16.37 -7.87 -2.43
N THR A 24 17.09 -8.94 -2.81
CA THR A 24 18.47 -8.85 -3.32
C THR A 24 18.51 -8.74 -4.84
N PHE A 25 17.39 -9.02 -5.53
CA PHE A 25 17.25 -8.83 -6.96
C PHE A 25 17.72 -7.42 -7.38
N LYS A 26 18.49 -7.41 -8.47
CA LYS A 26 18.92 -6.20 -9.16
C LYS A 26 18.45 -6.28 -10.60
N GLY A 27 17.61 -5.31 -10.97
CA GLY A 27 17.23 -5.12 -12.37
C GLY A 27 18.43 -4.81 -13.24
N ARG A 28 18.19 -4.81 -14.54
CA ARG A 28 19.20 -4.65 -15.58
C ARG A 28 18.87 -3.42 -16.42
N ALA A 29 19.76 -3.10 -17.36
CA ALA A 29 19.50 -2.07 -18.36
C ALA A 29 18.21 -2.39 -19.13
N ALA A 30 17.50 -1.33 -19.54
CA ALA A 30 16.29 -1.46 -20.33
C ALA A 30 16.56 -2.28 -21.60
N SER A 31 15.68 -3.25 -21.88
CA SER A 31 15.70 -4.05 -23.10
C SER A 31 14.32 -4.00 -23.77
N LYS A 32 14.24 -4.51 -25.00
CA LYS A 32 12.97 -4.57 -25.73
C LYS A 32 11.95 -5.39 -24.92
N ASN A 33 10.78 -4.80 -24.65
CA ASN A 33 9.70 -5.37 -23.83
C ASN A 33 10.01 -5.51 -22.33
N ALA A 34 11.05 -4.85 -21.82
CA ALA A 34 11.26 -4.76 -20.37
C ALA A 34 10.17 -3.93 -19.69
N VAL A 35 9.91 -4.22 -18.42
CA VAL A 35 9.02 -3.44 -17.54
C VAL A 35 9.83 -2.78 -16.44
N LEU A 36 9.30 -1.67 -15.92
CA LEU A 36 9.90 -0.96 -14.79
C LEU A 36 9.79 -1.83 -13.54
N ILE A 37 10.87 -1.97 -12.77
CA ILE A 37 10.85 -2.62 -11.46
C ILE A 37 11.25 -1.64 -10.35
N TYR A 38 10.38 -1.49 -9.36
CA TYR A 38 10.69 -0.83 -8.08
C TYR A 38 11.40 -1.82 -7.16
N GLN A 39 12.60 -1.46 -6.69
CA GLN A 39 13.47 -2.34 -5.90
C GLN A 39 14.15 -1.57 -4.76
N ASN A 40 14.86 -2.29 -3.88
CA ASN A 40 15.66 -1.64 -2.86
C ASN A 40 16.77 -0.76 -3.51
N GLY A 41 16.73 0.54 -3.21
CA GLY A 41 17.64 1.54 -3.75
C GLY A 41 17.22 2.16 -5.09
N GLY A 42 15.93 2.07 -5.48
CA GLY A 42 15.38 2.85 -6.59
C GLY A 42 14.65 2.01 -7.65
N THR A 43 14.74 2.44 -8.90
CA THR A 43 14.08 1.78 -10.04
C THR A 43 15.08 1.18 -11.01
N SER A 44 14.68 0.13 -11.72
CA SER A 44 15.45 -0.51 -12.78
C SER A 44 14.50 -1.18 -13.77
N TYR A 45 14.99 -2.09 -14.62
CA TYR A 45 14.18 -2.82 -15.58
C TYR A 45 14.34 -4.33 -15.44
N VAL A 46 13.29 -5.08 -15.79
CA VAL A 46 13.29 -6.54 -15.84
C VAL A 46 12.54 -7.04 -17.07
N ALA A 47 13.00 -8.15 -17.66
CA ALA A 47 12.30 -8.74 -18.79
C ALA A 47 10.97 -9.35 -18.33
N ARG A 48 9.90 -9.17 -19.12
CA ARG A 48 8.58 -9.73 -18.79
C ARG A 48 8.61 -11.25 -18.58
N SER A 49 9.48 -11.96 -19.31
CA SER A 49 9.66 -13.41 -19.20
C SER A 49 10.25 -13.87 -17.87
N GLU A 50 10.88 -12.99 -17.10
CA GLU A 50 11.43 -13.31 -15.78
C GLU A 50 10.38 -13.18 -14.66
N ILE A 51 9.21 -12.61 -14.96
CA ILE A 51 8.12 -12.43 -13.99
C ILE A 51 7.34 -13.73 -13.88
N THR A 52 7.33 -14.32 -12.70
CA THR A 52 6.76 -15.65 -12.46
C THR A 52 5.43 -15.62 -11.72
N LYS A 53 4.98 -14.44 -11.25
CA LYS A 53 3.76 -14.26 -10.45
C LYS A 53 3.00 -13.01 -10.87
N ASN A 54 1.68 -13.07 -10.74
CA ASN A 54 0.75 -11.94 -10.96
C ASN A 54 1.00 -11.22 -12.29
N ALA A 55 1.23 -11.98 -13.37
CA ALA A 55 1.52 -11.40 -14.68
C ALA A 55 0.32 -10.60 -15.24
N ASP A 56 -0.89 -10.96 -14.83
CA ASP A 56 -2.16 -10.33 -15.19
C ASP A 56 -2.30 -8.89 -14.67
N VAL A 57 -1.57 -8.52 -13.60
CA VAL A 57 -1.62 -7.15 -13.04
C VAL A 57 -0.50 -6.25 -13.55
N ILE A 58 0.49 -6.76 -14.31
CA ILE A 58 1.65 -5.96 -14.77
C ILE A 58 1.18 -4.67 -15.47
N ASP A 59 0.25 -4.80 -16.42
CA ASP A 59 -0.28 -3.70 -17.23
C ASP A 59 -1.51 -3.03 -16.62
N LYS A 60 -1.66 -3.11 -15.29
CA LYS A 60 -2.75 -2.48 -14.53
C LYS A 60 -2.21 -1.43 -13.57
N TRP A 61 -3.06 -0.45 -13.27
CA TRP A 61 -2.84 0.50 -12.20
C TRP A 61 -2.86 -0.23 -10.85
N LYS A 62 -1.91 0.10 -9.99
CA LYS A 62 -1.76 -0.49 -8.66
C LYS A 62 -1.10 0.50 -7.71
N VAL A 63 -1.17 0.23 -6.40
CA VAL A 63 -0.41 0.99 -5.40
C VAL A 63 0.69 0.09 -4.84
N PHE A 64 1.91 0.57 -4.79
CA PHE A 64 3.01 -0.09 -4.12
C PHE A 64 3.18 0.43 -2.70
N ILE A 65 3.45 -0.46 -1.76
CA ILE A 65 3.65 -0.10 -0.35
C ILE A 65 4.79 -0.93 0.26
N PRO A 66 5.72 -0.31 1.00
CA PRO A 66 6.71 -1.06 1.78
C PRO A 66 6.01 -1.91 2.84
N PRO A 67 6.32 -3.22 2.96
CA PRO A 67 5.79 -4.07 4.02
C PRO A 67 6.44 -3.76 5.38
N LEU A 68 7.45 -2.89 5.43
CA LEU A 68 8.08 -2.45 6.66
C LEU A 68 7.58 -1.04 7.01
N GLY A 69 7.08 -0.88 8.24
CA GLY A 69 6.83 0.43 8.84
C GLY A 69 8.13 1.07 9.34
N SER A 70 8.04 2.25 9.95
CA SER A 70 9.21 2.81 10.64
C SER A 70 9.58 1.95 11.85
N GLY A 71 10.87 1.74 12.10
CA GLY A 71 11.35 1.06 13.32
C GLY A 71 11.23 1.89 14.60
N SER A 72 10.32 2.86 14.65
CA SER A 72 10.05 3.70 15.82
C SER A 72 8.82 3.20 16.54
N ASP A 73 8.93 2.91 17.83
CA ASP A 73 7.80 2.53 18.70
C ASP A 73 7.20 3.76 19.43
N ALA A 74 7.64 4.97 19.08
CA ALA A 74 7.16 6.21 19.68
C ALA A 74 5.86 6.70 19.04
N PHE A 75 4.95 7.19 19.88
CA PHE A 75 3.70 7.81 19.44
C PHE A 75 3.87 9.32 19.20
N PRO A 76 3.23 9.89 18.16
CA PRO A 76 2.39 9.22 17.16
C PRO A 76 3.22 8.37 16.16
N HIS A 77 2.77 7.14 15.88
CA HIS A 77 3.59 6.11 15.23
C HIS A 77 3.39 6.08 13.70
N PRO A 78 4.47 6.02 12.89
CA PRO A 78 4.39 5.76 11.43
C PRO A 78 4.15 4.27 11.15
N ILE A 79 2.89 3.84 11.20
CA ILE A 79 2.49 2.40 11.15
C ILE A 79 2.96 1.68 9.88
N LEU A 80 2.93 2.37 8.75
CA LEU A 80 3.24 1.85 7.42
C LEU A 80 4.25 2.76 6.72
N GLY A 81 5.05 2.17 5.83
CA GLY A 81 5.91 2.93 4.92
C GLY A 81 5.09 3.78 3.94
N LYS A 82 5.76 4.70 3.23
CA LYS A 82 5.11 5.62 2.28
C LYS A 82 4.67 4.86 1.01
N PRO A 83 3.36 4.77 0.72
CA PRO A 83 2.87 4.16 -0.50
C PRO A 83 3.01 5.10 -1.69
N PHE A 84 2.98 4.55 -2.91
CA PHE A 84 2.95 5.32 -4.15
C PHE A 84 2.19 4.57 -5.27
N VAL A 85 1.71 5.31 -6.26
CA VAL A 85 1.03 4.71 -7.43
C VAL A 85 2.05 4.10 -8.37
N GLY A 86 1.81 2.86 -8.78
CA GLY A 86 2.51 2.18 -9.86
C GLY A 86 1.70 2.19 -11.15
N GLU A 87 2.33 2.62 -12.23
CA GLU A 87 1.73 2.72 -13.57
C GLU A 87 1.63 1.33 -14.26
N PRO A 88 0.78 1.16 -15.28
CA PRO A 88 0.82 0.00 -16.17
C PRO A 88 2.23 -0.23 -16.73
N GLY A 89 2.67 -1.49 -16.78
CA GLY A 89 4.04 -1.82 -17.20
C GLY A 89 5.07 -1.67 -16.08
N SER A 90 4.63 -1.68 -14.82
CA SER A 90 5.50 -1.66 -13.65
C SER A 90 5.24 -2.82 -12.67
N VAL A 91 6.33 -3.28 -12.05
CA VAL A 91 6.38 -4.35 -11.04
C VAL A 91 7.28 -3.96 -9.87
N SER A 92 7.36 -4.80 -8.85
CA SER A 92 8.27 -4.60 -7.72
C SER A 92 9.01 -5.88 -7.33
N SER A 93 10.14 -5.69 -6.66
CA SER A 93 10.73 -6.74 -5.85
C SER A 93 9.99 -6.91 -4.52
N GLU A 94 10.45 -7.83 -3.67
CA GLU A 94 9.90 -8.02 -2.32
C GLU A 94 10.03 -6.79 -1.40
N THR A 95 10.77 -5.76 -1.83
CA THR A 95 10.79 -4.45 -1.16
C THR A 95 9.41 -3.82 -1.04
N TYR A 96 8.47 -4.17 -1.94
CA TYR A 96 7.10 -3.66 -1.91
C TYR A 96 6.09 -4.80 -2.06
N LEU A 97 4.92 -4.61 -1.46
CA LEU A 97 3.69 -5.28 -1.86
C LEU A 97 2.96 -4.40 -2.87
N PHE A 98 2.19 -4.99 -3.78
CA PHE A 98 1.17 -4.24 -4.51
C PHE A 98 -0.21 -4.38 -3.88
N ILE A 99 -1.03 -3.36 -4.12
CA ILE A 99 -2.45 -3.26 -3.78
C ILE A 99 -3.23 -2.96 -5.07
N GLY A 100 -4.28 -3.74 -5.35
CA GLY A 100 -5.11 -3.59 -6.55
C GLY A 100 -5.39 -4.94 -7.23
N PRO A 101 -5.63 -4.98 -8.55
CA PRO A 101 -5.51 -3.89 -9.53
C PRO A 101 -6.68 -2.88 -9.49
N PHE A 102 -6.43 -1.66 -9.99
CA PHE A 102 -7.43 -0.60 -10.16
C PHE A 102 -7.76 -0.36 -11.63
N LYS A 103 -8.96 0.18 -11.90
CA LYS A 103 -9.44 0.36 -13.28
C LYS A 103 -8.65 1.43 -14.04
N ASN A 104 -8.29 2.51 -13.36
CA ASN A 104 -7.63 3.68 -13.93
C ASN A 104 -6.74 4.38 -12.88
N GLU A 105 -6.01 5.40 -13.32
CA GLU A 105 -5.11 6.19 -12.46
C GLU A 105 -5.84 6.89 -11.32
N ALA A 106 -7.04 7.43 -11.57
CA ALA A 106 -7.83 8.13 -10.57
C ALA A 106 -8.26 7.19 -9.44
N ASP A 107 -8.73 5.98 -9.77
CA ASP A 107 -9.06 4.95 -8.78
C ASP A 107 -7.84 4.58 -7.92
N ALA A 108 -6.67 4.42 -8.53
CA ALA A 108 -5.43 4.11 -7.79
C ALA A 108 -5.01 5.28 -6.87
N LYS A 109 -5.15 6.53 -7.34
CA LYS A 109 -4.90 7.72 -6.52
C LYS A 109 -5.90 7.84 -5.37
N ASN A 110 -7.17 7.53 -5.59
CA ASN A 110 -8.20 7.50 -4.55
C ASN A 110 -7.93 6.42 -3.49
N ALA A 111 -7.47 5.24 -3.92
CA ALA A 111 -7.01 4.20 -3.00
C ALA A 111 -5.77 4.66 -2.21
N LEU A 112 -4.84 5.37 -2.85
CA LEU A 112 -3.67 5.94 -2.19
C LEU A 112 -4.09 6.90 -1.06
N THR A 113 -5.07 7.78 -1.28
CA THR A 113 -5.55 8.67 -0.21
C THR A 113 -6.16 7.89 0.96
N TYR A 114 -6.87 6.79 0.68
CA TYR A 114 -7.42 5.93 1.73
C TYR A 114 -6.32 5.28 2.57
N ILE A 115 -5.30 4.69 1.93
CA ILE A 115 -4.17 4.02 2.58
C ILE A 115 -3.40 5.00 3.49
N SER A 116 -3.29 6.27 3.09
CA SER A 116 -2.60 7.31 3.86
C SER A 116 -3.40 7.90 5.02
N SER A 117 -4.71 7.65 5.07
CA SER A 117 -5.58 8.11 6.17
C SER A 117 -5.13 7.55 7.52
N GLN A 118 -5.33 8.29 8.60
CA GLN A 118 -4.97 7.83 9.94
C GLN A 118 -5.90 6.69 10.39
N LEU A 119 -7.19 6.74 10.02
CA LEU A 119 -8.11 5.66 10.37
C LEU A 119 -7.70 4.33 9.74
N PHE A 120 -7.31 4.32 8.45
CA PHE A 120 -6.80 3.12 7.80
C PHE A 120 -5.61 2.53 8.58
N ARG A 121 -4.65 3.39 8.94
CA ARG A 121 -3.41 2.98 9.60
C ARG A 121 -3.63 2.58 11.05
N LEU A 122 -4.64 3.13 11.73
CA LEU A 122 -5.10 2.64 13.03
C LEU A 122 -5.63 1.21 12.93
N LEU A 123 -6.50 0.92 11.96
CA LEU A 123 -7.05 -0.42 11.77
C LEU A 123 -5.95 -1.45 11.45
N VAL A 124 -4.92 -1.04 10.72
CA VAL A 124 -3.72 -1.86 10.50
C VAL A 124 -2.94 -2.06 11.79
N LEU A 125 -2.72 -1.01 12.60
CA LEU A 125 -2.03 -1.11 13.89
C LEU A 125 -2.69 -2.15 14.81
N LEU A 126 -4.03 -2.18 14.87
CA LEU A 126 -4.78 -3.14 15.69
C LEU A 126 -4.51 -4.61 15.34
N HIS A 127 -3.96 -4.89 14.15
CA HIS A 127 -3.69 -6.25 13.68
C HIS A 127 -2.23 -6.46 13.25
N LYS A 128 -1.32 -5.55 13.62
CA LYS A 128 0.10 -5.61 13.25
C LYS A 128 0.93 -6.09 14.46
N PRO A 129 1.18 -7.41 14.60
CA PRO A 129 1.91 -7.96 15.74
C PRO A 129 3.42 -7.65 15.72
N SER A 130 3.98 -7.25 14.57
CA SER A 130 5.41 -6.97 14.40
C SER A 130 5.64 -5.83 13.41
N GLN A 131 6.90 -5.46 13.16
CA GLN A 131 7.20 -4.41 12.18
C GLN A 131 6.84 -4.77 10.72
N HIS A 132 6.70 -6.07 10.42
CA HIS A 132 6.31 -6.55 9.10
C HIS A 132 4.79 -6.54 8.89
N ALA A 133 4.33 -5.65 8.02
CA ALA A 133 2.97 -5.54 7.51
C ALA A 133 2.78 -6.38 6.23
N THR A 134 2.53 -7.68 6.39
CA THR A 134 2.09 -8.55 5.28
C THR A 134 0.60 -8.35 4.98
N GLN A 135 0.06 -8.95 3.91
CA GLN A 135 -1.38 -8.83 3.56
C GLN A 135 -2.34 -9.12 4.74
N ILE A 136 -1.94 -9.97 5.69
CA ILE A 136 -2.77 -10.36 6.85
C ILE A 136 -3.13 -9.14 7.70
N VAL A 137 -2.24 -8.16 7.87
CA VAL A 137 -2.50 -7.00 8.77
C VAL A 137 -3.65 -6.11 8.29
N TYR A 138 -4.09 -6.26 7.05
CA TYR A 138 -5.18 -5.49 6.44
C TYR A 138 -6.56 -6.15 6.62
N THR A 139 -6.67 -7.19 7.44
CA THR A 139 -7.92 -7.95 7.69
C THR A 139 -9.03 -7.09 8.31
N PHE A 140 -8.69 -6.12 9.16
CA PHE A 140 -9.67 -5.24 9.81
C PHE A 140 -10.02 -3.98 9.00
N VAL A 141 -9.37 -3.80 7.86
CA VAL A 141 -9.57 -2.62 7.02
C VAL A 141 -10.70 -2.92 6.02
N PRO A 142 -11.79 -2.14 6.00
CA PRO A 142 -12.86 -2.33 5.03
C PRO A 142 -12.48 -1.76 3.65
N ILE A 143 -12.78 -2.51 2.58
CA ILE A 143 -12.70 -1.99 1.20
C ILE A 143 -13.67 -0.81 1.03
N GLN A 144 -13.21 0.22 0.33
CA GLN A 144 -14.01 1.38 -0.04
C GLN A 144 -14.32 1.39 -1.53
N ASP A 145 -15.29 2.22 -1.92
CA ASP A 145 -15.49 2.56 -3.33
C ASP A 145 -14.42 3.58 -3.76
N PHE A 146 -13.50 3.16 -4.62
CA PHE A 146 -12.39 3.99 -5.11
C PHE A 146 -12.77 4.83 -6.34
N SER A 147 -14.04 4.87 -6.75
CA SER A 147 -14.52 5.89 -7.70
C SER A 147 -14.41 7.32 -7.14
N GLN A 148 -14.21 7.45 -5.82
CA GLN A 148 -13.99 8.70 -5.11
C GLN A 148 -12.82 8.62 -4.12
N SER A 149 -12.24 9.78 -3.79
CA SER A 149 -11.19 9.90 -2.77
C SER A 149 -11.73 9.72 -1.35
N TRP A 150 -10.91 9.14 -0.48
CA TRP A 150 -11.21 9.00 0.96
C TRP A 150 -10.21 9.80 1.79
N THR A 151 -10.74 10.67 2.64
CA THR A 151 -9.99 11.45 3.63
C THR A 151 -10.44 11.05 5.03
N ASP A 152 -9.63 11.35 6.04
CA ASP A 152 -10.02 11.14 7.44
C ASP A 152 -11.36 11.81 7.78
N GLU A 153 -11.63 13.01 7.25
CA GLU A 153 -12.93 13.68 7.42
C GLU A 153 -14.11 12.88 6.84
N LYS A 154 -13.99 12.41 5.59
CA LYS A 154 -15.04 11.58 4.95
C LYS A 154 -15.27 10.27 5.71
N LEU A 155 -14.19 9.65 6.19
CA LEU A 155 -14.23 8.40 6.93
C LEU A 155 -14.90 8.59 8.30
N ARG A 156 -14.55 9.66 9.04
CA ARG A 156 -15.19 10.01 10.31
C ARG A 156 -16.69 10.19 10.14
N LYS A 157 -17.11 10.97 9.13
CA LYS A 157 -18.52 11.17 8.83
C LYS A 157 -19.23 9.87 8.45
N LYS A 158 -18.59 9.02 7.63
CA LYS A 158 -19.15 7.74 7.19
C LYS A 158 -19.39 6.77 8.36
N TYR A 159 -18.46 6.68 9.30
CA TYR A 159 -18.52 5.73 10.41
C TYR A 159 -19.08 6.32 11.71
N GLY A 160 -19.46 7.60 11.71
CA GLY A 160 -20.00 8.26 12.90
C GLY A 160 -18.99 8.42 14.04
N ILE A 161 -17.70 8.57 13.71
CA ILE A 161 -16.62 8.67 14.69
C ILE A 161 -16.73 10.00 15.44
N THR A 162 -16.80 9.94 16.77
CA THR A 162 -16.96 11.14 17.60
C THR A 162 -15.67 11.97 17.66
N HIS A 163 -15.77 13.17 18.25
CA HIS A 163 -14.58 14.01 18.43
C HIS A 163 -13.58 13.36 19.39
N GLU A 164 -14.06 12.74 20.47
CA GLU A 164 -13.22 12.07 21.48
C GLU A 164 -12.50 10.85 20.88
N GLU A 165 -13.21 10.03 20.11
CA GLU A 165 -12.62 8.89 19.40
C GLU A 165 -11.57 9.35 18.40
N TRP A 166 -11.85 10.43 17.66
CA TRP A 166 -10.89 10.99 16.72
C TRP A 166 -9.63 11.53 17.39
N ALA A 167 -9.79 12.24 18.52
CA ALA A 167 -8.67 12.76 19.29
C ALA A 167 -7.75 11.63 19.80
N PHE A 168 -8.30 10.42 20.05
CA PHE A 168 -7.48 9.24 20.31
C PHE A 168 -6.68 8.80 19.08
N VAL A 169 -7.32 8.75 17.90
CA VAL A 169 -6.63 8.38 16.64
C VAL A 169 -5.45 9.32 16.37
N GLU A 170 -5.63 10.62 16.53
CA GLU A 170 -4.59 11.64 16.28
C GLU A 170 -3.40 11.51 17.24
N LYS A 171 -3.63 11.07 18.47
CA LYS A 171 -2.55 10.79 19.43
C LYS A 171 -1.76 9.52 19.07
N MET A 172 -2.41 8.56 18.42
CA MET A 172 -1.82 7.25 18.12
C MET A 172 -1.11 7.23 16.76
N ILE A 173 -1.64 7.92 15.75
CA ILE A 173 -1.21 7.74 14.37
C ILE A 173 -0.56 9.01 13.85
N ARG A 174 0.67 8.92 13.35
CA ARG A 174 1.34 10.10 12.77
C ARG A 174 0.64 10.50 11.48
N PRO A 175 0.33 11.78 11.24
CA PRO A 175 -0.13 12.23 9.92
C PRO A 175 0.87 11.82 8.83
N MET A 176 0.37 11.39 7.68
CA MET A 176 1.18 11.01 6.53
C MET A 176 0.98 12.04 5.42
N ASP A 177 2.03 12.78 5.11
CA ASP A 177 2.03 13.73 4.01
C ASP A 177 2.53 13.08 2.71
N LEU A 178 1.68 13.10 1.69
CA LEU A 178 1.98 12.59 0.36
C LEU A 178 2.65 13.64 -0.54
N SER A 179 2.68 14.92 -0.14
CA SER A 179 3.17 16.04 -0.96
C SER A 179 4.70 16.17 -1.02
N SER A 180 5.43 15.52 -0.12
CA SER A 180 6.89 15.49 -0.17
C SER A 180 7.38 14.54 -1.26
N LYS A 181 7.93 15.08 -2.35
CA LYS A 181 8.96 14.34 -3.11
C LYS A 181 10.05 13.99 -2.08
N GLY A 182 10.32 12.71 -1.90
CA GLY A 182 11.45 12.31 -1.06
C GLY A 182 12.71 12.85 -1.73
N ASP A 183 13.32 13.84 -1.10
CA ASP A 183 14.76 14.05 -1.26
C ASP A 183 15.42 12.87 -0.55
N ASP A 184 15.97 11.97 -1.37
CA ASP A 184 17.13 11.12 -1.06
C ASP A 184 18.05 11.18 -2.28
#